data_AF-A0A951FB92-F1
#
_entry.id   AF-A0A951FB92-F1
#
_cell.length_a   1.000
_cell.length_b   1.000
_cell.length_c   1.000
_cell.angle_alpha   90.00
_cell.angle_beta   90.00
_cell.angle_gamma   90.00
#
_symmetry.space_group_name_H-M   'P 1'
#
loop_
_entity.id
_entity.type
_entity.pdbx_description
1 polymer ?
#
loop_
_entity_poly.entity_id
_entity_poly.type
_entity_poly.pdbx_seq_one_letter_code
_entity_poly.pdbx_strand_id
1 'polypeptide(L)'
;RGSGTLITPKAGIANVPVYGAAYPDASAYPPGITPAARPQIYEIPAGQIYVAKDKVRADYYAAPVYRLDPAQHTVVEGDTEYYVIFYNHRLGFVRATDVDVVNR
;
A
#
# COMPACT_ATOMS: atom_id res chain seq x y z
N ARG A 1 -7.34 -14.29 23.88
CA ARG A 1 -6.62 -13.07 23.42
C ARG A 1 -6.68 -13.07 21.89
N GLY A 2 -6.77 -11.91 21.25
CA GLY A 2 -6.77 -11.83 19.78
C GLY A 2 -5.37 -12.11 19.20
N SER A 3 -5.30 -12.46 17.92
CA SER A 3 -4.07 -12.87 17.21
C SER A 3 -3.77 -12.00 15.97
N GLY A 4 -4.08 -10.71 16.02
CA GLY A 4 -3.87 -9.79 14.89
C GLY A 4 -2.42 -9.28 14.82
N THR A 5 -1.93 -9.04 13.61
CA THR A 5 -0.66 -8.33 13.38
C THR A 5 -0.84 -6.87 13.74
N LEU A 6 -0.04 -6.37 14.68
CA LEU A 6 -0.03 -4.94 15.05
C LEU A 6 1.16 -4.27 14.38
N ILE A 7 0.94 -3.09 13.82
CA ILE A 7 1.99 -2.26 13.26
C ILE A 7 2.01 -0.87 13.90
N THR A 8 3.20 -0.29 13.97
CA THR A 8 3.43 1.07 14.48
C THR A 8 4.48 1.78 13.64
N PRO A 9 4.42 3.11 13.45
CA PRO A 9 5.51 3.86 12.82
C PRO A 9 6.88 3.52 13.41
N LYS A 10 7.89 3.36 12.55
CA LYS A 10 9.26 3.11 13.01
C LYS A 10 9.79 4.25 13.87
N ALA A 11 10.67 3.92 14.80
CA ALA A 11 11.39 4.91 15.57
C ALA A 11 12.14 5.90 14.66
N GLY A 12 12.02 7.19 14.97
CA GLY A 12 12.62 8.27 14.17
C GLY A 12 11.75 8.77 13.00
N ILE A 13 10.62 8.12 12.69
CA ILE A 13 9.65 8.62 11.70
C ILE A 13 8.52 9.33 12.45
N ALA A 14 8.41 10.65 12.29
CA ALA A 14 7.39 11.45 12.97
C ALA A 14 5.98 11.18 12.43
N ASN A 15 5.85 11.05 11.11
CA ASN A 15 4.58 10.84 10.41
C ASN A 15 4.80 9.80 9.28
N VAL A 16 4.03 8.72 9.28
CA VAL A 16 4.04 7.73 8.19
C VAL A 16 2.88 8.04 7.23
N PRO A 17 3.14 8.17 5.92
CA PRO A 17 2.09 8.44 4.95
C PRO A 17 1.16 7.24 4.80
N VAL A 18 -0.13 7.54 4.67
CA VAL A 18 -1.17 6.57 4.31
C VAL A 18 -1.61 6.85 2.88
N TYR A 19 -1.61 5.81 2.06
CA TYR A 19 -2.02 5.85 0.66
C TYR A 19 -3.39 5.22 0.48
N GLY A 20 -4.11 5.66 -0.56
CA GLY A 20 -5.40 5.06 -0.94
C GLY A 20 -5.27 3.79 -1.77
N ALA A 21 -4.08 3.51 -2.32
CA ALA A 21 -3.78 2.34 -3.12
C ALA A 21 -2.30 1.96 -2.99
N ALA A 22 -2.00 0.67 -3.16
CA ALA A 22 -0.64 0.12 -3.20
C ALA A 22 -0.12 -0.04 -4.64
N TYR A 23 -0.24 0.99 -5.49
CA TYR A 23 0.37 0.93 -6.83
C TYR A 23 1.91 0.80 -6.81
N PRO A 24 2.54 0.30 -7.90
CA PRO A 24 3.99 0.14 -8.02
C PRO A 24 4.72 1.47 -8.20
N ASP A 25 6.00 1.53 -7.86
CA ASP A 25 6.84 2.68 -8.21
C ASP A 25 6.97 2.84 -9.74
N ALA A 26 7.26 4.05 -10.19
CA ALA A 26 7.28 4.38 -11.62
C ALA A 26 8.24 3.49 -12.43
N SER A 27 9.33 3.03 -11.81
CA SER A 27 10.31 2.11 -12.42
C SER A 27 9.78 0.71 -12.69
N ALA A 28 8.67 0.30 -12.07
CA ALA A 28 8.06 -1.01 -12.30
C ALA A 28 7.19 -1.04 -13.58
N TYR A 29 6.82 0.12 -14.13
CA TYR A 29 5.94 0.20 -15.29
C TYR A 29 6.70 -0.12 -16.58
N PRO A 30 6.19 -1.05 -17.41
CA PRO A 30 6.79 -1.31 -18.71
C PRO A 30 6.59 -0.12 -19.66
N PRO A 31 7.41 -0.01 -20.72
CA PRO A 31 7.24 1.02 -21.74
C PRO A 31 5.82 1.06 -22.29
N GLY A 32 5.26 2.26 -22.46
CA GLY A 32 3.91 2.47 -23.00
C GLY A 32 2.78 2.47 -21.97
N ILE A 33 3.06 2.21 -20.68
CA ILE A 33 2.08 2.37 -19.60
C ILE A 33 2.48 3.56 -18.73
N THR A 34 1.59 4.55 -18.63
CA THR A 34 1.80 5.70 -17.75
C THR A 34 1.65 5.28 -16.28
N PRO A 35 2.64 5.56 -15.41
CA PRO A 35 2.54 5.25 -13.99
C PRO A 35 1.32 5.88 -13.32
N ALA A 36 0.57 5.08 -12.55
CA ALA A 36 -0.55 5.57 -11.78
C ALA A 36 -0.08 6.35 -10.54
N ALA A 37 -0.73 7.49 -10.28
CA ALA A 37 -0.40 8.32 -9.13
C ALA A 37 -0.78 7.63 -7.81
N ARG A 38 0.08 7.75 -6.79
CA ARG A 38 -0.16 7.35 -5.41
C ARG A 38 -0.05 8.55 -4.47
N PRO A 39 -1.04 9.44 -4.43
CA PRO A 39 -1.02 10.53 -3.48
C PRO A 39 -1.12 9.98 -2.06
N GLN A 40 -0.35 10.57 -1.15
CA GLN A 40 -0.63 10.48 0.28
C GLN A 40 -2.01 11.10 0.53
N ILE A 41 -2.87 10.37 1.25
CA ILE A 41 -4.22 10.84 1.59
C ILE A 41 -4.35 11.20 3.07
N TYR A 42 -3.53 10.60 3.94
CA TYR A 42 -3.45 10.88 5.38
C TYR A 42 -2.04 10.59 5.90
N GLU A 43 -1.83 10.79 7.19
CA GLU A 43 -0.62 10.36 7.90
C GLU A 43 -0.97 9.78 9.26
N ILE A 44 -0.14 8.85 9.74
CA ILE A 44 -0.20 8.34 11.10
C ILE A 44 1.00 8.86 11.90
N PRO A 45 0.78 9.62 12.98
CA PRO A 45 1.86 10.09 13.85
C PRO A 45 2.57 8.96 14.60
N ALA A 46 3.83 9.21 14.97
CA ALA A 46 4.62 8.33 15.81
C ALA A 46 3.89 7.88 17.08
N GLY A 47 4.08 6.61 17.46
CA GLY A 47 3.49 6.02 18.67
C GLY A 47 2.06 5.49 18.52
N GLN A 48 1.38 5.76 17.39
CA GLN A 48 0.10 5.12 17.10
C GLN A 48 0.27 3.66 16.69
N ILE A 49 -0.76 2.84 16.95
CA ILE A 49 -0.78 1.41 16.60
C ILE A 49 -2.06 1.10 15.84
N TYR A 50 -1.91 0.31 14.78
CA TYR A 50 -2.99 -0.16 13.94
C TYR A 50 -2.92 -1.68 13.80
N VAL A 51 -4.09 -2.31 13.67
CA VAL A 51 -4.17 -3.71 13.26
C VAL A 51 -4.01 -3.78 11.75
N ALA A 52 -3.00 -4.51 11.28
CA ALA A 52 -2.84 -4.81 9.87
C ALA A 52 -3.79 -5.94 9.47
N LYS A 53 -4.55 -5.74 8.40
CA LYS A 53 -5.43 -6.74 7.80
C LYS A 53 -4.60 -7.73 6.97
N ASP A 54 -3.76 -7.22 6.08
CA ASP A 54 -2.92 -7.99 5.16
C ASP A 54 -1.56 -7.30 4.98
N LYS A 55 -0.57 -8.07 4.51
CA LYS A 55 0.66 -7.55 3.90
C LYS A 55 0.60 -7.87 2.41
N VAL A 56 0.66 -6.84 1.57
CA VAL A 56 0.50 -6.97 0.11
C VAL A 56 1.68 -6.36 -0.61
N ARG A 57 2.00 -6.92 -1.77
CA ARG A 57 2.96 -6.35 -2.70
C ARG A 57 2.25 -5.38 -3.65
N ALA A 58 2.97 -4.35 -4.11
CA ALA A 58 2.39 -3.33 -4.96
C ALA A 58 1.96 -3.89 -6.32
N ASP A 59 0.78 -3.48 -6.81
CA ASP A 59 0.28 -3.86 -8.13
C ASP A 59 -0.59 -2.78 -8.77
N TYR A 60 -0.69 -2.81 -10.10
CA TYR A 60 -1.60 -1.96 -10.85
C TYR A 60 -2.12 -2.69 -12.08
N TYR A 61 -3.45 -2.75 -12.21
CA TYR A 61 -4.10 -3.33 -13.37
C TYR A 61 -4.33 -2.26 -14.45
N ALA A 62 -3.51 -2.29 -15.50
CA ALA A 62 -3.57 -1.36 -16.62
C ALA A 62 -4.60 -1.82 -17.67
N ALA A 63 -5.81 -1.27 -17.56
CA ALA A 63 -6.93 -1.52 -18.48
C ALA A 63 -7.60 -0.20 -18.92
N PRO A 64 -6.95 0.64 -19.74
CA PRO A 64 -7.42 2.00 -20.04
C PRO A 64 -8.65 2.05 -20.96
N VAL A 65 -8.96 0.96 -21.65
CA VAL A 65 -10.15 0.81 -22.53
C VAL A 65 -10.84 -0.50 -22.25
N TYR A 66 -12.15 -0.56 -22.46
CA TYR A 66 -12.89 -1.81 -22.37
C TYR A 66 -12.43 -2.81 -23.43
N ARG A 67 -12.11 -4.04 -23.01
CA ARG A 67 -11.82 -5.18 -23.87
C ARG A 67 -12.55 -6.41 -23.32
N LEU A 68 -13.05 -7.25 -24.22
CA LEU A 68 -13.68 -8.54 -23.86
C LEU A 68 -12.64 -9.57 -23.40
N ASP A 69 -11.43 -9.50 -23.93
CA ASP A 69 -10.33 -10.40 -23.59
C ASP A 69 -9.42 -9.77 -22.52
N PRO A 70 -9.39 -10.29 -21.28
CA PRO A 70 -8.57 -9.77 -20.20
C PRO A 70 -7.06 -9.92 -20.45
N ALA A 71 -6.64 -10.83 -21.32
CA ALA A 71 -5.22 -11.00 -21.67
C ALA A 71 -4.65 -9.78 -22.43
N GLN A 72 -5.52 -8.87 -22.89
CA GLN A 72 -5.14 -7.60 -23.51
C GLN A 72 -4.89 -6.48 -22.48
N HIS A 73 -4.97 -6.80 -21.19
CA HIS A 73 -4.63 -5.91 -20.09
C HIS A 73 -3.36 -6.38 -19.39
N THR A 74 -2.66 -5.44 -18.76
CA THR A 74 -1.37 -5.72 -18.13
C THR A 74 -1.49 -5.52 -16.63
N VAL A 75 -1.10 -6.52 -15.84
CA VAL A 75 -0.82 -6.33 -14.41
C VAL A 75 0.64 -5.88 -14.30
N VAL A 76 0.83 -4.69 -13.75
CA VAL A 76 2.15 -4.17 -13.37
C VAL A 76 2.38 -4.54 -11.92
N GLU A 77 3.38 -5.36 -11.65
CA GLU A 77 3.79 -5.71 -10.28
C GLU A 77 4.98 -4.85 -9.86
N GLY A 78 4.99 -4.36 -8.62
CA GLY A 78 6.14 -3.69 -8.02
C GLY A 78 6.66 -4.46 -6.81
N ASP A 79 7.86 -4.17 -6.32
CA ASP A 79 8.42 -4.87 -5.15
C ASP A 79 8.11 -4.21 -3.81
N THR A 80 7.54 -3.01 -3.83
CA THR A 80 7.19 -2.28 -2.61
C THR A 80 6.06 -3.00 -1.88
N GLU A 81 6.32 -3.36 -0.62
CA GLU A 81 5.33 -3.99 0.25
C GLU A 81 4.58 -2.96 1.09
N TYR A 82 3.30 -3.22 1.29
CA TYR A 82 2.40 -2.39 2.08
C TYR A 82 1.66 -3.24 3.11
N TYR A 83 1.40 -2.66 4.29
CA TYR A 83 0.37 -3.17 5.19
C TYR A 83 -0.95 -2.46 4.92
N VAL A 84 -2.02 -3.25 4.83
CA VAL A 84 -3.39 -2.75 4.73
C VAL A 84 -3.92 -2.50 6.14
N ILE A 85 -4.35 -1.28 6.43
CA ILE A 85 -4.94 -0.89 7.72
C ILE A 85 -6.36 -0.39 7.55
N PHE A 86 -7.15 -0.48 8.62
CA PHE A 86 -8.41 0.26 8.71
C PHE A 86 -8.13 1.64 9.30
N TYR A 87 -8.40 2.69 8.51
CA TYR A 87 -8.16 4.08 8.88
C TYR A 87 -9.42 4.92 8.61
N ASN A 88 -10.04 5.48 9.66
CA ASN A 88 -11.24 6.34 9.57
C ASN A 88 -12.30 5.81 8.59
N HIS A 89 -12.74 4.56 8.78
CA HIS A 89 -13.75 3.89 7.94
C HIS A 89 -13.31 3.51 6.52
N ARG A 90 -12.00 3.55 6.22
CA ARG A 90 -11.43 3.19 4.93
C ARG A 90 -10.34 2.13 5.08
N LEU A 91 -10.04 1.42 4.00
CA LEU A 91 -8.76 0.74 3.88
C LEU A 91 -7.70 1.76 3.47
N GLY A 92 -6.56 1.73 4.15
CA GLY A 92 -5.38 2.53 3.83
C GLY A 92 -4.17 1.63 3.71
N PHE A 93 -3.16 2.10 2.99
CA PHE A 93 -1.92 1.37 2.75
C PHE A 93 -0.75 2.16 3.32
N VAL A 94 0.07 1.52 4.15
CA VAL A 94 1.31 2.09 4.68
C VAL A 94 2.47 1.23 4.20
N ARG A 95 3.59 1.85 3.78
CA ARG A 95 4.75 1.07 3.33
C ARG A 95 5.28 0.23 4.48
N ALA A 96 5.58 -1.04 4.23
CA ALA A 96 6.14 -1.93 5.22
C ALA A 96 7.52 -1.46 5.72
N THR A 97 8.24 -0.67 4.92
CA THR A 97 9.53 -0.08 5.31
C THR A 97 9.43 0.98 6.39
N ASP A 98 8.25 1.59 6.57
CA ASP A 98 8.03 2.77 7.42
C ASP A 98 7.40 2.40 8.77
N VAL A 99 7.09 1.12 8.98
CA VAL A 99 6.48 0.60 10.21
C VAL A 99 7.21 -0.64 10.74
N ASP A 100 7.09 -0.88 12.03
CA ASP A 100 7.51 -2.12 12.69
C ASP A 100 6.29 -2.96 13.09
N VAL A 101 6.43 -4.28 12.99
CA VAL A 101 5.46 -5.23 13.57
C VAL A 101 5.77 -5.41 15.05
N VAL A 102 4.75 -5.30 15.90
CA VAL A 102 4.91 -5.39 17.37
C VAL A 102 4.01 -6.47 17.96
N ASN A 103 4.49 -7.09 19.04
CA ASN A 103 3.71 -8.02 19.85
C ASN A 103 3.26 -7.30 21.13
N ARG A 104 1.97 -7.37 21.46
CA ARG A 104 1.40 -6.85 22.72
C ARG A 104 0.46 -7.86 23.37
#